data_AF-A0A9X3M773-F1
#
_entry.id   AF-A0A9X3M773-F1
#
_cell.length_a   1.000
_cell.length_b   1.000
_cell.length_c   1.000
_cell.angle_alpha   90.00
_cell.angle_beta   90.00
_cell.angle_gamma   90.00
#
_symmetry.space_group_name_H-M   'P 1'
#
loop_
_entity.id
_entity.type
_entity.pdbx_description
1 polymer ?
#
loop_
_entity_poly.entity_id
_entity_poly.type
_entity_poly.pdbx_seq_one_letter_code
_entity_poly.pdbx_strand_id
1 'polypeptide(L)'
;MLGIIRSEWMRSRAMWGTWIMLGFVLLFYVGANILTLSYYRSEYGANEPEVNLAELGVGLLPAYLLILSLSAVRLSGSRGHNLHAQSFLVIPARWQQLFAQMFVNAALSMATMAVAVGASLAMVATLPQKMNTDQLPLLGWTILFAGLVSLMASAIGVLIPSSAGAVALPLVWATAVELISQQLSEWIAEHIAPYLPFNNIWMILGGNVSVGKHDTPVSVAIVVAWTVVLVAWAFLVHQRRDVK
;
A
#
# COMPACT_ATOMS: atom_id res chain seq x y z
N MET A 1 -7.91 22.88 -8.09
CA MET A 1 -7.49 21.48 -7.87
C MET A 1 -6.25 21.12 -8.67
N LEU A 2 -6.31 21.12 -10.01
CA LEU A 2 -5.22 20.64 -10.88
C LEU A 2 -3.86 21.32 -10.61
N GLY A 3 -3.86 22.64 -10.34
CA GLY A 3 -2.63 23.35 -9.99
C GLY A 3 -1.96 22.87 -8.70
N ILE A 4 -2.75 22.48 -7.68
CA ILE A 4 -2.25 21.96 -6.39
C ILE A 4 -1.66 20.56 -6.60
N ILE A 5 -2.37 19.70 -7.35
CA ILE A 5 -1.87 18.37 -7.72
C ILE A 5 -0.56 18.47 -8.49
N ARG A 6 -0.47 19.39 -9.46
CA ARG A 6 0.76 19.65 -10.22
C ARG A 6 1.91 20.10 -9.33
N SER A 7 1.63 20.95 -8.34
CA SER A 7 2.63 21.40 -7.36
C SER A 7 3.17 20.24 -6.51
N GLU A 8 2.28 19.40 -5.97
CA GLU A 8 2.69 18.22 -5.19
C GLU A 8 3.41 17.18 -6.04
N TRP A 9 3.04 17.03 -7.32
CA TRP A 9 3.77 16.21 -8.27
C TRP A 9 5.20 16.74 -8.49
N MET A 10 5.38 18.04 -8.75
CA MET A 10 6.70 18.64 -8.93
C MET A 10 7.58 18.47 -7.68
N ARG A 11 7.01 18.65 -6.49
CA ARG A 11 7.70 18.38 -5.22
C ARG A 11 8.14 16.93 -5.11
N SER A 12 7.25 15.99 -5.43
CA SER A 12 7.56 14.55 -5.41
C SER A 12 8.71 14.22 -6.36
N ARG A 13 8.71 14.81 -7.56
CA ARG A 13 9.80 14.62 -8.54
C ARG A 13 11.14 15.13 -8.04
N ALA A 14 11.17 16.26 -7.33
CA ALA A 14 12.40 16.86 -6.83
C ALA A 14 13.00 16.11 -5.63
N MET A 15 12.18 15.38 -4.85
CA MET A 15 12.64 14.68 -3.65
C MET A 15 13.26 13.32 -3.98
N TRP A 16 14.59 13.27 -4.02
CA TRP A 16 15.37 12.05 -4.31
C TRP A 16 14.98 10.86 -3.42
N GLY A 17 14.73 11.09 -2.13
CA GLY A 17 14.31 10.04 -1.19
C GLY A 17 13.01 9.33 -1.57
N THR A 18 12.08 10.02 -2.27
CA THR A 18 10.85 9.39 -2.77
C THR A 18 11.18 8.33 -3.83
N TRP A 19 12.08 8.67 -4.76
CA TRP A 19 12.49 7.76 -5.83
C TRP A 19 13.35 6.61 -5.33
N ILE A 20 14.18 6.83 -4.31
CA ILE A 20 14.89 5.74 -3.64
C ILE A 20 13.90 4.74 -3.06
N MET A 21 12.92 5.20 -2.27
CA MET A 21 11.93 4.31 -1.66
C MET A 21 11.08 3.56 -2.70
N LEU A 22 10.60 4.25 -3.74
CA LEU A 22 9.88 3.60 -4.85
C LEU A 22 10.79 2.66 -5.64
N GLY A 23 12.08 2.96 -5.77
CA GLY A 23 13.08 2.06 -6.33
C GLY A 23 13.24 0.79 -5.50
N PHE A 24 13.24 0.90 -4.18
CA PHE A 24 13.22 -0.28 -3.29
C PHE A 24 11.92 -1.07 -3.39
N VAL A 25 10.76 -0.42 -3.55
CA VAL A 25 9.49 -1.11 -3.84
C VAL A 25 9.63 -1.97 -5.09
N LEU A 26 10.19 -1.41 -6.18
CA LEU A 26 10.47 -2.16 -7.41
C LEU A 26 11.48 -3.29 -7.15
N LEU A 27 12.57 -3.00 -6.45
CA LEU A 27 13.63 -3.97 -6.16
C LEU A 27 13.09 -5.17 -5.39
N PHE A 28 12.30 -4.96 -4.33
CA PHE A 28 11.77 -6.06 -3.53
C PHE A 28 10.70 -6.85 -4.26
N TYR A 29 9.80 -6.18 -4.96
CA TYR A 29 8.75 -6.88 -5.71
C TYR A 29 9.32 -7.64 -6.91
N VAL A 30 9.99 -6.94 -7.81
CA VAL A 30 10.56 -7.53 -9.03
C VAL A 30 11.73 -8.44 -8.71
N GLY A 31 12.61 -8.05 -7.78
CA GLY A 31 13.75 -8.87 -7.38
C GLY A 31 13.35 -10.20 -6.75
N ALA A 32 12.30 -10.23 -5.93
CA ALA A 32 11.75 -11.50 -5.44
C ALA A 32 11.20 -12.36 -6.59
N ASN A 33 10.52 -11.74 -7.57
CA ASN A 33 9.97 -12.46 -8.72
C ASN A 33 11.05 -12.99 -9.67
N ILE A 34 12.24 -12.38 -9.73
CA ILE A 34 13.39 -12.96 -10.43
C ILE A 34 13.81 -14.29 -9.79
N LEU A 35 13.76 -14.38 -8.45
CA LEU A 35 14.04 -15.64 -7.75
C LEU A 35 12.96 -16.68 -8.05
N THR A 36 11.68 -16.30 -8.03
CA THR A 36 10.58 -17.18 -8.45
C THR A 36 10.75 -17.67 -9.89
N LEU A 37 11.15 -16.80 -10.82
CA LEU A 37 11.45 -17.17 -12.21
C LEU A 37 12.58 -18.20 -12.31
N SER A 38 13.63 -18.06 -11.48
CA SER A 38 14.72 -19.02 -11.44
C SER A 38 14.27 -20.41 -10.99
N TYR A 39 13.28 -20.47 -10.09
CA TYR A 39 12.64 -21.72 -9.68
C TYR A 39 11.89 -22.38 -10.84
N TYR A 40 11.07 -21.64 -11.61
CA TYR A 40 10.36 -22.17 -12.78
C TYR A 40 11.27 -22.64 -13.93
N ARG A 41 12.50 -22.13 -13.99
CA ARG A 41 13.52 -22.58 -14.95
C ARG A 41 14.33 -23.77 -14.45
N SER A 42 14.25 -24.11 -13.16
CA SER A 42 14.94 -25.26 -12.60
C SER A 42 14.24 -26.57 -12.98
N GLU A 43 14.92 -27.69 -12.80
CA GLU A 43 14.37 -29.04 -13.06
C GLU A 43 13.09 -29.33 -12.24
N TYR A 44 12.94 -28.68 -11.08
CA TYR A 44 11.76 -28.78 -10.23
C TYR A 44 10.54 -28.05 -10.83
N GLY A 45 10.73 -26.82 -11.31
CA GLY A 45 9.64 -26.00 -11.87
C GLY A 45 9.36 -26.25 -13.36
N ALA A 46 10.28 -26.89 -14.08
CA ALA A 46 10.11 -27.22 -15.50
C ALA A 46 8.99 -28.24 -15.76
N ASN A 47 8.63 -29.04 -14.74
CA ASN A 47 7.55 -30.01 -14.83
C ASN A 47 6.16 -29.41 -14.55
N GLU A 48 6.10 -28.16 -14.07
CA GLU A 48 4.82 -27.48 -13.85
C GLU A 48 4.20 -27.08 -15.20
N PRO A 49 2.94 -27.46 -15.47
CA PRO A 49 2.30 -27.16 -16.75
C PRO A 49 1.93 -25.68 -16.90
N GLU A 50 1.72 -24.99 -15.77
CA GLU A 50 1.29 -23.59 -15.72
C GLU A 50 2.05 -22.79 -14.67
N VAL A 51 2.24 -21.50 -14.92
CA VAL A 51 2.79 -20.56 -13.95
C VAL A 51 1.66 -20.05 -13.05
N ASN A 52 1.81 -20.28 -11.75
CA ASN A 52 0.91 -19.74 -10.73
C ASN A 52 1.25 -18.26 -10.49
N LEU A 53 0.43 -17.35 -11.00
CA LEU A 53 0.62 -15.90 -10.86
C LEU A 53 0.54 -15.42 -9.40
N ALA A 54 -0.07 -16.19 -8.49
CA ALA A 54 -0.03 -15.89 -7.06
C ALA A 54 1.41 -15.93 -6.49
N GLU A 55 2.31 -16.71 -7.09
CA GLU A 55 3.72 -16.81 -6.68
C GLU A 55 4.55 -15.58 -7.10
N LEU A 56 4.01 -14.72 -7.97
CA LEU A 56 4.56 -13.38 -8.21
C LEU A 56 4.29 -12.42 -7.04
N GLY A 57 3.62 -12.91 -5.99
CA GLY A 57 3.31 -12.17 -4.77
C GLY A 57 4.41 -12.19 -3.70
N VAL A 58 5.50 -12.94 -3.89
CA VAL A 58 6.53 -13.15 -2.84
C VAL A 58 7.11 -11.83 -2.32
N GLY A 59 7.35 -10.86 -3.20
CA GLY A 59 7.87 -9.54 -2.85
C GLY A 59 6.83 -8.53 -2.35
N LEU A 60 5.54 -8.90 -2.23
CA LEU A 60 4.46 -7.96 -1.89
C LEU A 60 4.59 -7.36 -0.49
N LEU A 61 4.92 -8.18 0.51
CA LEU A 61 4.99 -7.72 1.88
C LEU A 61 6.01 -6.59 2.06
N PRO A 62 7.29 -6.76 1.72
CA PRO A 62 8.25 -5.66 1.82
C PRO A 62 7.87 -4.46 0.93
N ALA A 63 7.30 -4.68 -0.25
CA ALA A 63 6.83 -3.60 -1.13
C ALA A 63 5.72 -2.75 -0.48
N TYR A 64 4.72 -3.38 0.14
CA TYR A 64 3.65 -2.67 0.86
C TYR A 64 4.13 -2.00 2.13
N LEU A 65 5.07 -2.59 2.89
CA LEU A 65 5.66 -1.94 4.07
C LEU A 65 6.42 -0.66 3.68
N LEU A 66 7.13 -0.67 2.55
CA LEU A 66 7.79 0.52 2.02
C LEU A 66 6.79 1.58 1.56
N ILE A 67 5.71 1.17 0.88
CA ILE A 67 4.62 2.08 0.49
C ILE A 67 3.96 2.71 1.72
N LEU A 68 3.68 1.92 2.76
CA LEU A 68 3.16 2.40 4.05
C LEU A 68 4.10 3.44 4.64
N SER A 69 5.39 3.11 4.74
CA SER A 69 6.41 3.97 5.34
C SER A 69 6.55 5.29 4.60
N LEU A 70 6.70 5.24 3.28
CA LEU A 70 6.83 6.42 2.43
C LEU A 70 5.58 7.31 2.52
N SER A 71 4.40 6.72 2.44
CA SER A 71 3.14 7.46 2.45
C SER A 71 2.91 8.14 3.80
N ALA A 72 3.17 7.44 4.91
CA ALA A 72 3.02 7.99 6.24
C ALA A 72 4.01 9.12 6.53
N VAL A 73 5.30 8.93 6.22
CA VAL A 73 6.33 9.92 6.55
C VAL A 73 6.11 11.23 5.80
N ARG A 74 5.70 11.16 4.52
CA ARG A 74 5.45 12.33 3.67
C ARG A 74 4.35 13.23 4.21
N LEU A 75 3.33 12.66 4.86
CA LEU A 75 2.25 13.45 5.46
C LEU A 75 2.56 13.90 6.89
N SER A 76 3.37 13.15 7.64
CA SER A 76 3.83 13.53 8.99
C SER A 76 4.80 14.73 8.97
N GLY A 77 5.69 14.80 7.97
CA GLY A 77 6.82 15.75 7.95
C GLY A 77 6.44 17.21 7.75
N SER A 78 5.25 17.49 7.19
CA SER A 78 4.74 18.85 7.01
C SER A 78 4.46 19.56 8.35
N ARG A 79 4.29 18.80 9.44
CA ARG A 79 3.89 19.31 10.77
C ARG A 79 5.03 19.60 11.74
N GLY A 80 6.23 19.06 11.52
CA GLY A 80 7.36 19.21 12.45
C GLY A 80 8.12 20.54 12.39
N HIS A 81 7.96 21.32 11.31
CA HIS A 81 8.84 22.47 11.03
C HIS A 81 8.14 23.85 11.08
N ASN A 82 6.91 23.96 11.59
CA ASN A 82 6.14 25.23 11.66
C ASN A 82 6.06 26.03 10.32
N LEU A 83 6.33 25.40 9.17
CA LEU A 83 6.24 26.02 7.83
C LEU A 83 4.79 26.22 7.36
N HIS A 84 3.84 25.75 8.15
CA HIS A 84 2.41 25.92 7.92
C HIS A 84 2.04 27.41 7.72
N ALA A 85 2.62 28.31 8.51
CA ALA A 85 2.36 29.76 8.44
C ALA A 85 2.60 30.38 7.04
N GLN A 86 3.60 29.91 6.28
CA GLN A 86 3.93 30.48 4.97
C GLN A 86 3.06 29.93 3.83
N SER A 87 2.52 28.71 3.98
CA SER A 87 1.60 28.12 2.99
C SER A 87 0.18 28.70 3.12
N PHE A 88 -0.18 29.19 4.31
CA PHE A 88 -1.52 29.68 4.64
C PHE A 88 -1.86 31.07 4.09
N LEU A 89 -0.87 31.83 3.62
CA LEU A 89 -1.12 33.14 3.01
C LEU A 89 -1.68 33.05 1.58
N VAL A 90 -1.71 31.84 0.97
CA VAL A 90 -1.94 31.70 -0.48
C VAL A 90 -3.06 30.71 -0.86
N ILE A 91 -3.41 29.72 0.00
CA ILE A 91 -4.37 28.66 -0.38
C ILE A 91 -5.66 28.74 0.47
N PRO A 92 -6.82 29.11 -0.11
CA PRO A 92 -8.06 29.37 0.63
C PRO A 92 -8.77 28.12 1.18
N ALA A 93 -8.35 26.89 0.86
CA ALA A 93 -9.04 25.68 1.31
C ALA A 93 -8.08 24.54 1.72
N ARG A 94 -7.94 24.36 3.05
CA ARG A 94 -7.03 23.41 3.73
C ARG A 94 -7.18 21.95 3.29
N TRP A 95 -8.41 21.50 3.02
CA TRP A 95 -8.69 20.13 2.61
C TRP A 95 -8.16 19.79 1.21
N GLN A 96 -8.09 20.79 0.32
CA GLN A 96 -7.67 20.59 -1.07
C GLN A 96 -6.19 20.22 -1.16
N GLN A 97 -5.36 20.79 -0.28
CA GLN A 97 -3.95 20.46 -0.18
C GLN A 97 -3.74 19.05 0.35
N LEU A 98 -4.45 18.67 1.42
CA LEU A 98 -4.36 17.32 1.98
C LEU A 98 -4.81 16.28 0.96
N PHE A 99 -5.93 16.52 0.28
CA PHE A 99 -6.41 15.66 -0.79
C PHE A 99 -5.36 15.47 -1.89
N ALA A 100 -4.76 16.57 -2.38
CA ALA A 100 -3.75 16.50 -3.43
C ALA A 100 -2.52 15.68 -3.01
N GLN A 101 -2.07 15.81 -1.76
CA GLN A 101 -0.94 15.03 -1.24
C GLN A 101 -1.25 13.54 -1.16
N MET A 102 -2.40 13.18 -0.58
CA MET A 102 -2.84 11.79 -0.47
C MET A 102 -3.07 11.18 -1.85
N PHE A 103 -3.67 11.93 -2.78
CA PHE A 103 -3.91 11.50 -4.15
C PHE A 103 -2.60 11.25 -4.92
N VAL A 104 -1.64 12.18 -4.85
CA VAL A 104 -0.34 12.01 -5.52
C VAL A 104 0.43 10.83 -4.93
N ASN A 105 0.39 10.61 -3.62
CA ASN A 105 0.99 9.44 -2.99
C ASN A 105 0.38 8.13 -3.49
N ALA A 106 -0.96 8.04 -3.46
CA ALA A 106 -1.67 6.85 -3.93
C ALA A 106 -1.39 6.58 -5.41
N ALA A 107 -1.44 7.62 -6.25
CA ALA A 107 -1.12 7.51 -7.67
C ALA A 107 0.31 7.04 -7.92
N LEU A 108 1.29 7.55 -7.16
CA LEU A 108 2.68 7.09 -7.23
C LEU A 108 2.81 5.62 -6.83
N SER A 109 2.20 5.22 -5.72
CA SER A 109 2.22 3.83 -5.25
C SER A 109 1.57 2.87 -6.26
N MET A 110 0.42 3.24 -6.82
CA MET A 110 -0.24 2.46 -7.87
C MET A 110 0.61 2.39 -9.14
N ALA A 111 1.17 3.51 -9.58
CA ALA A 111 2.01 3.55 -10.78
C ALA A 111 3.28 2.70 -10.61
N THR A 112 3.96 2.81 -9.46
CA THR A 112 5.13 1.99 -9.15
C THR A 112 4.77 0.51 -9.11
N MET A 113 3.65 0.15 -8.48
CA MET A 113 3.20 -1.25 -8.43
C MET A 113 2.79 -1.76 -9.82
N ALA A 114 2.13 -0.94 -10.64
CA ALA A 114 1.79 -1.30 -12.02
C ALA A 114 3.03 -1.56 -12.87
N VAL A 115 4.09 -0.75 -12.72
CA VAL A 115 5.39 -0.99 -13.36
C VAL A 115 6.01 -2.30 -12.85
N ALA A 116 5.95 -2.57 -11.55
CA ALA A 116 6.49 -3.78 -10.94
C ALA A 116 5.78 -5.05 -11.44
N VAL A 117 4.44 -5.01 -11.49
CA VAL A 117 3.57 -6.06 -12.04
C VAL A 117 3.83 -6.26 -13.53
N GLY A 118 3.90 -5.18 -14.31
CA GLY A 118 4.18 -5.24 -15.74
C GLY A 118 5.56 -5.84 -16.05
N ALA A 119 6.58 -5.47 -15.28
CA ALA A 119 7.90 -6.08 -15.39
C ALA A 119 7.89 -7.58 -15.05
N SER A 120 7.14 -7.97 -14.01
CA SER A 120 7.02 -9.38 -13.60
C SER A 120 6.26 -10.21 -14.65
N LEU A 121 5.20 -9.64 -15.25
CA LEU A 121 4.50 -10.27 -16.38
C LEU A 121 5.39 -10.44 -17.60
N ALA A 122 6.20 -9.42 -17.93
CA ALA A 122 7.16 -9.51 -19.02
C ALA A 122 8.21 -10.62 -18.77
N MET A 123 8.62 -10.83 -17.51
CA MET A 123 9.49 -11.93 -17.12
C MET A 123 8.82 -13.29 -17.30
N VAL A 124 7.58 -13.45 -16.84
CA VAL A 124 6.81 -14.69 -16.99
C VAL A 124 6.56 -15.01 -18.46
N ALA A 125 6.36 -14.01 -19.31
CA ALA A 125 6.23 -14.21 -20.77
C ALA A 125 7.46 -14.84 -21.44
N THR A 126 8.61 -14.88 -20.77
CA THR A 126 9.82 -15.56 -21.26
C THR A 126 9.84 -17.06 -20.94
N LEU A 127 8.92 -17.54 -20.12
CA LEU A 127 8.82 -18.95 -19.75
C LEU A 127 8.09 -19.78 -20.81
N PRO A 128 8.47 -21.05 -21.00
CA PRO A 128 7.75 -21.97 -21.90
C PRO A 128 6.40 -22.44 -21.34
N GLN A 129 6.20 -22.36 -20.02
CA GLN A 129 4.94 -22.73 -19.36
C GLN A 129 3.79 -21.78 -19.74
N LYS A 130 2.55 -22.31 -19.73
CA LYS A 130 1.37 -21.47 -19.95
C LYS A 130 1.12 -20.58 -18.73
N MET A 131 0.65 -19.35 -18.95
CA MET A 131 0.18 -18.51 -17.84
C MET A 131 -1.24 -18.90 -17.46
N ASN A 132 -1.48 -19.07 -16.17
CA ASN A 132 -2.84 -19.22 -15.67
C ASN A 132 -3.57 -17.86 -15.73
N THR A 133 -4.41 -17.68 -16.76
CA THR A 133 -5.10 -16.41 -17.00
C THR A 133 -6.20 -16.11 -15.99
N ASP A 134 -6.72 -17.12 -15.29
CA ASP A 134 -7.78 -16.95 -14.29
C ASP A 134 -7.29 -16.14 -13.08
N GLN A 135 -5.98 -16.09 -12.88
CA GLN A 135 -5.33 -15.35 -11.81
C GLN A 135 -4.93 -13.91 -12.20
N LEU A 136 -5.13 -13.48 -13.46
CA LEU A 136 -4.86 -12.10 -13.88
C LEU A 136 -5.54 -11.03 -13.02
N PRO A 137 -6.78 -11.21 -12.52
CA PRO A 137 -7.40 -10.24 -11.62
C PRO A 137 -6.58 -9.96 -10.34
N LEU A 138 -5.81 -10.92 -9.84
CA LEU A 138 -4.95 -10.75 -8.65
C LEU A 138 -3.92 -9.64 -8.84
N LEU A 139 -3.42 -9.48 -10.07
CA LEU A 139 -2.47 -8.42 -10.41
C LEU A 139 -3.13 -7.04 -10.40
N GLY A 140 -4.39 -6.96 -10.84
CA GLY A 140 -5.20 -5.75 -10.71
C GLY A 140 -5.44 -5.37 -9.24
N TRP A 141 -5.78 -6.35 -8.40
CA TRP A 141 -5.94 -6.14 -6.96
C TRP A 141 -4.64 -5.68 -6.28
N THR A 142 -3.50 -6.24 -6.69
CA THR A 142 -2.17 -5.81 -6.21
C THR A 142 -1.93 -4.32 -6.45
N ILE A 143 -2.26 -3.83 -7.64
CA ILE A 143 -2.11 -2.41 -7.98
C ILE A 143 -3.11 -1.56 -7.18
N LEU A 144 -4.37 -1.99 -7.08
CA LEU A 144 -5.38 -1.26 -6.32
C LEU A 144 -5.00 -1.13 -4.84
N PHE A 145 -4.56 -2.23 -4.23
CA PHE A 145 -4.20 -2.25 -2.82
C PHE A 145 -2.96 -1.41 -2.53
N ALA A 146 -1.99 -1.29 -3.45
CA ALA A 146 -0.91 -0.32 -3.30
C ALA A 146 -1.43 1.12 -3.09
N GLY A 147 -2.50 1.50 -3.81
CA GLY A 147 -3.17 2.80 -3.65
C GLY A 147 -3.92 2.92 -2.32
N LEU A 148 -4.73 1.93 -1.96
CA LEU A 148 -5.51 1.94 -0.71
C LEU A 148 -4.60 1.93 0.53
N VAL A 149 -3.56 1.11 0.53
CA VAL A 149 -2.51 1.06 1.57
C VAL A 149 -1.81 2.41 1.68
N SER A 150 -1.49 3.06 0.55
CA SER A 150 -0.91 4.41 0.55
C SER A 150 -1.84 5.45 1.17
N LEU A 151 -3.15 5.40 0.86
CA LEU A 151 -4.15 6.30 1.45
C LEU A 151 -4.30 6.09 2.96
N MET A 152 -4.38 4.83 3.40
CA MET A 152 -4.44 4.47 4.82
C MET A 152 -3.21 4.99 5.58
N ALA A 153 -2.00 4.71 5.08
CA ALA A 153 -0.77 5.21 5.69
C ALA A 153 -0.69 6.74 5.68
N SER A 154 -1.10 7.38 4.58
CA SER A 154 -1.15 8.84 4.51
C SER A 154 -2.10 9.42 5.57
N ALA A 155 -3.27 8.81 5.76
CA ALA A 155 -4.24 9.20 6.77
C ALA A 155 -3.68 9.02 8.20
N ILE A 156 -3.03 7.89 8.49
CA ILE A 156 -2.37 7.68 9.79
C ILE A 156 -1.26 8.71 10.00
N GLY A 157 -0.49 9.01 8.94
CA GLY A 157 0.52 10.06 8.96
C GLY A 157 -0.06 11.44 9.31
N VAL A 158 -1.30 11.75 8.89
CA VAL A 158 -2.06 12.96 9.28
C VAL A 158 -2.46 12.97 10.75
N LEU A 159 -2.88 11.82 11.27
CA LEU A 159 -3.39 11.70 12.64
C LEU A 159 -2.25 11.76 13.67
N ILE A 160 -1.09 11.20 13.34
CA ILE A 160 0.05 11.09 14.26
C ILE A 160 0.99 12.30 14.12
N PRO A 161 1.33 13.01 15.20
CA PRO A 161 2.21 14.19 15.15
C PRO A 161 3.69 13.89 14.91
N SER A 162 4.19 12.73 15.36
CA SER A 162 5.61 12.37 15.25
C SER A 162 5.88 11.56 13.98
N SER A 163 6.99 11.84 13.29
CA SER A 163 7.40 11.09 12.09
C SER A 163 7.69 9.61 12.39
N ALA A 164 8.36 9.34 13.52
CA ALA A 164 8.63 7.98 13.97
C ALA A 164 7.34 7.19 14.24
N GLY A 165 6.38 7.80 14.97
CA GLY A 165 5.11 7.15 15.27
C GLY A 165 4.24 6.97 14.03
N ALA A 166 4.25 7.95 13.12
CA ALA A 166 3.49 7.90 11.87
C ALA A 166 3.91 6.71 11.00
N VAL A 167 5.19 6.35 10.98
CA VAL A 167 5.71 5.19 10.24
C VAL A 167 5.58 3.90 11.03
N ALA A 168 5.95 3.91 12.32
CA ALA A 168 5.97 2.70 13.14
C ALA A 168 4.56 2.11 13.34
N LEU A 169 3.53 2.94 13.57
CA LEU A 169 2.19 2.45 13.88
C LEU A 169 1.54 1.66 12.72
N PRO A 170 1.49 2.15 11.46
CA PRO A 170 0.99 1.36 10.34
C PRO A 170 1.77 0.07 10.13
N LEU A 171 3.10 0.10 10.30
CA LEU A 171 3.94 -1.08 10.14
C LEU A 171 3.62 -2.14 11.21
N VAL A 172 3.58 -1.74 12.48
CA VAL A 172 3.24 -2.64 13.60
C VAL A 172 1.82 -3.17 13.45
N TRP A 173 0.88 -2.33 12.99
CA TRP A 173 -0.48 -2.78 12.71
C TRP A 173 -0.47 -3.88 11.63
N ALA A 174 0.10 -3.60 10.46
CA ALA A 174 0.11 -4.51 9.32
C ALA A 174 0.85 -5.84 9.55
N THR A 175 1.86 -5.85 10.43
CA THR A 175 2.74 -7.02 10.63
C THR A 175 2.49 -7.78 11.92
N ALA A 176 2.15 -7.09 13.01
CA ALA A 176 2.07 -7.69 14.33
C ALA A 176 0.64 -7.71 14.85
N VAL A 177 -0.07 -6.58 14.84
CA VAL A 177 -1.39 -6.47 15.50
C VAL A 177 -2.40 -7.43 14.86
N GLU A 178 -2.49 -7.46 13.53
CA GLU A 178 -3.47 -8.33 12.87
C GLU A 178 -3.11 -9.82 13.02
N LEU A 179 -1.81 -10.14 13.05
CA LEU A 179 -1.34 -11.51 13.27
C LEU A 179 -1.64 -11.97 14.71
N ILE A 180 -1.33 -11.12 15.70
CA ILE A 180 -1.60 -11.40 17.11
C ILE A 180 -3.11 -11.54 17.34
N SER A 181 -3.93 -10.71 16.69
CA SER A 181 -5.40 -10.78 16.84
C SER A 181 -5.99 -12.13 16.47
N GLN A 182 -5.37 -12.86 15.53
CA GLN A 182 -5.79 -14.20 15.12
C GLN A 182 -5.46 -15.28 16.15
N GLN A 183 -4.53 -15.01 17.08
CA GLN A 183 -4.03 -15.98 18.06
C GLN A 183 -4.41 -15.63 19.51
N LEU A 184 -4.92 -14.43 19.76
CA LEU A 184 -5.11 -13.91 21.11
C LEU A 184 -6.29 -14.58 21.83
N SER A 185 -7.42 -14.75 21.15
CA SER A 185 -8.56 -15.52 21.64
C SER A 185 -9.46 -15.95 20.47
N GLU A 186 -10.21 -17.03 20.65
CA GLU A 186 -11.17 -17.53 19.66
C GLU A 186 -12.21 -16.45 19.29
N TRP A 187 -12.73 -15.72 20.29
CA TRP A 187 -13.69 -14.65 20.05
C TRP A 187 -13.13 -13.53 19.16
N ILE A 188 -11.90 -13.06 19.41
CA ILE A 188 -11.26 -12.01 18.60
C ILE A 188 -10.95 -12.56 17.20
N ALA A 189 -10.45 -13.78 17.12
CA ALA A 189 -10.10 -14.43 15.87
C ALA A 189 -11.33 -14.58 14.95
N GLU A 190 -12.51 -14.86 15.50
CA GLU A 190 -13.73 -15.04 14.70
C GLU A 190 -14.49 -13.73 14.42
N HIS A 191 -14.48 -12.78 15.36
CA HIS A 191 -15.36 -11.61 15.28
C HIS A 191 -14.66 -10.30 14.94
N ILE A 192 -13.32 -10.22 15.09
CA ILE A 192 -12.55 -9.00 14.85
C ILE A 192 -11.53 -9.20 13.75
N ALA A 193 -10.65 -10.20 13.88
CA ALA A 193 -9.54 -10.44 12.95
C ALA A 193 -9.96 -10.54 11.47
N PRO A 194 -11.11 -11.14 11.11
CA PRO A 194 -11.55 -11.25 9.71
C PRO A 194 -11.94 -9.91 9.10
N TYR A 195 -12.24 -8.91 9.93
CA TYR A 195 -12.63 -7.57 9.49
C TYR A 195 -11.47 -6.57 9.50
N LEU A 196 -10.23 -7.03 9.77
CA LEU A 196 -9.05 -6.18 9.71
C LEU A 196 -8.53 -6.04 8.27
N PRO A 197 -8.05 -4.85 7.88
CA PRO A 197 -7.77 -4.54 6.48
C PRO A 197 -6.61 -5.34 5.89
N PHE A 198 -5.51 -5.54 6.61
CA PHE A 198 -4.34 -6.22 6.04
C PHE A 198 -4.58 -7.72 5.87
N ASN A 199 -5.33 -8.36 6.77
CA ASN A 199 -5.80 -9.73 6.63
C ASN A 199 -6.63 -9.90 5.36
N ASN A 200 -7.54 -8.98 5.06
CA ASN A 200 -8.34 -9.03 3.84
C ASN A 200 -7.51 -8.81 2.56
N ILE A 201 -6.48 -7.95 2.62
CA ILE A 201 -5.52 -7.80 1.52
C ILE A 201 -4.79 -9.14 1.29
N TRP A 202 -4.26 -9.75 2.35
CA TRP A 202 -3.53 -11.02 2.23
C TRP A 202 -4.41 -12.16 1.78
N MET A 203 -5.66 -12.22 2.24
CA MET A 203 -6.61 -13.23 1.82
C MET A 203 -6.87 -13.20 0.30
N ILE A 204 -6.98 -12.01 -0.29
CA ILE A 204 -7.19 -11.85 -1.73
C ILE A 204 -5.90 -12.18 -2.50
N LEU A 205 -4.75 -11.72 -2.01
CA LEU A 205 -3.48 -11.85 -2.73
C LEU A 205 -2.80 -13.22 -2.56
N GLY A 206 -3.54 -14.24 -2.09
CA GLY A 206 -3.04 -15.61 -1.94
C GLY A 206 -2.16 -15.85 -0.72
N GLY A 207 -2.18 -14.93 0.26
CA GLY A 207 -1.52 -15.09 1.55
C GLY A 207 -2.24 -16.07 2.46
N ASN A 208 -1.49 -16.70 3.37
CA ASN A 208 -2.03 -17.62 4.36
C ASN A 208 -2.73 -16.85 5.48
N VAL A 209 -4.04 -16.69 5.38
CA VAL A 209 -4.89 -16.20 6.48
C VAL A 209 -5.60 -17.40 7.09
N SER A 210 -5.44 -17.59 8.41
CA SER A 210 -5.90 -18.79 9.11
C SER A 210 -7.34 -18.72 9.61
N VAL A 211 -7.96 -17.53 9.60
CA VAL A 211 -9.28 -17.31 10.22
C VAL A 211 -10.17 -16.44 9.35
N GLY A 212 -11.47 -16.78 9.31
CA GLY A 212 -12.53 -15.96 8.69
C GLY A 212 -12.31 -15.66 7.22
N LYS A 213 -12.75 -16.60 6.35
CA LYS A 213 -12.67 -16.42 4.90
C LYS A 213 -13.89 -15.65 4.38
N HIS A 214 -13.64 -14.52 3.72
CA HIS A 214 -14.64 -13.75 2.99
C HIS A 214 -14.43 -13.85 1.47
N ASP A 215 -15.51 -13.74 0.71
CA ASP A 215 -15.39 -13.63 -0.75
C ASP A 215 -14.65 -12.35 -1.14
N THR A 216 -13.97 -12.36 -2.28
CA THR A 216 -13.17 -11.22 -2.78
C THR A 216 -13.92 -9.86 -2.72
N PRO A 217 -15.20 -9.74 -3.15
CA PRO A 217 -15.91 -8.47 -3.10
C PRO A 217 -16.11 -7.95 -1.66
N VAL A 218 -16.34 -8.85 -0.70
CA VAL A 218 -16.52 -8.51 0.71
C VAL A 218 -15.21 -8.03 1.31
N SER A 219 -14.12 -8.74 1.06
CA SER A 219 -12.78 -8.34 1.50
C SER A 219 -12.36 -6.99 0.93
N VAL A 220 -12.63 -6.72 -0.35
CA VAL A 220 -12.40 -5.40 -0.96
C VAL A 220 -13.24 -4.31 -0.26
N ALA A 221 -14.52 -4.58 -0.01
CA ALA A 221 -15.39 -3.62 0.69
C ALA A 221 -14.88 -3.28 2.10
N ILE A 222 -14.36 -4.26 2.84
CA ILE A 222 -13.77 -4.05 4.17
C ILE A 222 -12.54 -3.14 4.08
N VAL A 223 -11.62 -3.40 3.15
CA VAL A 223 -10.41 -2.58 2.97
C VAL A 223 -10.78 -1.15 2.56
N VAL A 224 -11.75 -1.00 1.66
CA VAL A 224 -12.29 0.31 1.25
C VAL A 224 -12.93 1.03 2.43
N ALA A 225 -13.73 0.34 3.25
CA ALA A 225 -14.37 0.94 4.42
C ALA A 225 -13.34 1.47 5.42
N TRP A 226 -12.31 0.69 5.75
CA TRP A 226 -11.19 1.14 6.59
C TRP A 226 -10.47 2.35 6.01
N THR A 227 -10.21 2.32 4.70
CA THR A 227 -9.58 3.45 4.00
C THR A 227 -10.45 4.70 4.11
N VAL A 228 -11.73 4.60 3.82
CA VAL A 228 -12.68 5.73 3.90
C VAL A 228 -12.76 6.29 5.31
N VAL A 229 -12.87 5.43 6.34
CA VAL A 229 -12.95 5.86 7.75
C VAL A 229 -11.67 6.60 8.17
N LEU A 230 -10.50 6.04 7.90
CA LEU A 230 -9.22 6.67 8.26
C LEU A 230 -9.02 7.99 7.51
N VAL A 231 -9.31 8.02 6.22
CA VAL A 231 -9.21 9.23 5.38
C VAL A 231 -10.17 10.29 5.91
N ALA A 232 -11.45 9.96 6.14
CA ALA A 232 -12.43 10.89 6.68
C ALA A 232 -11.99 11.45 8.04
N TRP A 233 -11.47 10.59 8.93
CA TRP A 233 -10.94 11.02 10.22
C TRP A 233 -9.75 11.99 10.06
N ALA A 234 -8.80 11.68 9.17
CA ALA A 234 -7.69 12.56 8.85
C ALA A 234 -8.16 13.93 8.36
N PHE A 235 -9.15 13.99 7.46
CA PHE A 235 -9.75 15.23 7.00
C PHE A 235 -10.43 16.03 8.12
N LEU A 236 -11.20 15.37 8.99
CA LEU A 236 -11.88 16.01 10.11
C LEU A 236 -10.88 16.63 11.10
N VAL A 237 -9.83 15.89 11.46
CA VAL A 237 -8.77 16.37 12.37
C VAL A 237 -7.99 17.52 11.72
N HIS A 238 -7.68 17.41 10.43
CA HIS A 238 -6.97 18.45 9.70
C HIS A 238 -7.79 19.75 9.57
N GLN A 239 -9.12 19.66 9.45
CA GLN A 239 -9.99 20.84 9.40
C GLN A 239 -10.15 21.50 10.78
N ARG A 240 -10.26 20.72 11.86
CA ARG A 240 -10.52 21.23 13.22
C ARG A 240 -9.28 21.75 13.95
N ARG A 241 -8.08 21.34 13.54
CA ARG A 241 -6.83 21.84 14.14
C ARG A 241 -6.52 23.22 13.57
N ASP A 242 -7.04 24.25 14.23
CA ASP A 242 -6.60 25.62 14.00
C ASP A 242 -5.14 25.81 14.42
N VAL A 243 -4.44 26.61 13.61
CA VAL A 243 -3.06 27.03 13.83
C VAL A 243 -3.04 27.82 15.14
N LYS A 244 -2.43 27.25 16.17
CA LYS A 244 -1.92 28.04 17.30
C LYS A 244 -0.51 28.51 16.97
#